data_AF-A0A1V5LP52-F1
#
_entry.id   AF-A0A1V5LP52-F1
#
_cell.length_a   1.000
_cell.length_b   1.000
_cell.length_c   1.000
_cell.angle_alpha   90.00
_cell.angle_beta   90.00
_cell.angle_gamma   90.00
#
_symmetry.space_group_name_H-M   'P 1'
#
loop_
_entity.id
_entity.type
_entity.pdbx_description
1 polymer ?
#
loop_
_entity_poly.entity_id
_entity_poly.type
_entity_poly.pdbx_seq_one_letter_code
_entity_poly.pdbx_strand_id
1 'polypeptide(L)'
;MRGHIVEDTALSRRAKQLGLKTITASGRGAVFGRMYTSPREVWLGFAKNAFGLMNFRALPYFLFMGFLFFIFVLPYLLLLVPALRIWALPAVGINILLRLMVALKFGQPLVYSVILHPLSILATITVGLASFYYFLKGNIAWKGRAVELRGVAEKEEGNHA
;
A
#
# COMPACT_ATOMS: atom_id res chain seq x y z
N MET A 1 14.75 -8.49 -12.61
CA MET A 1 16.12 -8.26 -12.09
C MET A 1 16.31 -9.18 -10.90
N ARG A 2 17.28 -10.10 -10.94
CA ARG A 2 17.48 -11.04 -9.82
C ARG A 2 17.86 -10.25 -8.55
N GLY A 3 17.11 -10.43 -7.47
CA GLY A 3 17.48 -9.92 -6.14
C GLY A 3 16.75 -8.66 -5.64
N HIS A 4 15.77 -8.12 -6.37
CA HIS A 4 14.88 -7.09 -5.83
C HIS A 4 13.67 -7.73 -5.15
N ILE A 5 13.22 -7.16 -4.02
CA ILE A 5 12.01 -7.64 -3.32
C ILE A 5 10.73 -7.36 -4.13
N VAL A 6 10.76 -6.27 -4.92
CA VAL A 6 9.64 -5.77 -5.72
C VAL A 6 10.08 -5.69 -7.20
N GLU A 7 10.36 -6.85 -7.79
CA GLU A 7 10.96 -6.99 -9.13
C GLU A 7 10.16 -6.28 -10.23
N ASP A 8 8.84 -6.23 -10.11
CA ASP A 8 7.90 -5.56 -11.02
C ASP A 8 8.11 -4.04 -11.02
N THR A 9 8.27 -3.42 -9.85
CA THR A 9 8.55 -1.99 -9.76
C THR A 9 9.95 -1.64 -10.28
N ALA A 10 10.95 -2.48 -9.99
CA ALA A 10 12.30 -2.30 -10.50
C ALA A 10 12.35 -2.41 -12.03
N LEU A 11 11.61 -3.38 -12.60
CA LEU A 11 11.45 -3.52 -14.05
C LEU A 11 10.78 -2.29 -14.67
N SER A 12 9.68 -1.81 -14.08
CA SER A 12 8.99 -0.61 -14.56
C SER A 12 9.89 0.63 -14.52
N ARG A 13 10.65 0.83 -13.43
CA ARG A 13 11.62 1.92 -13.32
C ARG A 13 12.71 1.82 -14.39
N ARG A 14 13.28 0.64 -14.60
CA ARG A 14 14.31 0.45 -15.64
C ARG A 14 13.77 0.71 -17.04
N ALA A 15 12.55 0.25 -17.33
CA ALA A 15 11.90 0.52 -18.61
C ALA A 15 11.74 2.04 -18.83
N LYS A 16 11.31 2.79 -17.81
CA LYS A 16 11.21 4.25 -17.89
C LYS A 16 12.57 4.94 -18.09
N GLN A 17 13.63 4.48 -17.42
CA GLN A 17 14.99 4.99 -17.62
C GLN A 17 15.50 4.76 -19.04
N LEU A 18 15.03 3.70 -19.71
CA LEU A 18 15.33 3.40 -21.11
C LEU A 18 14.42 4.16 -22.11
N GLY A 19 13.61 5.10 -21.64
CA GLY A 19 12.68 5.87 -22.48
C GLY A 19 11.44 5.09 -22.92
N LEU A 20 11.21 3.88 -22.38
CA LEU A 20 10.05 3.07 -22.73
C LEU A 20 8.81 3.53 -21.96
N LYS A 21 7.65 3.45 -22.63
CA LYS A 21 6.35 3.70 -22.01
C LYS A 21 5.90 2.46 -21.23
N THR A 22 5.58 2.64 -19.96
CA THR A 22 4.97 1.61 -19.12
C THR A 22 3.58 2.04 -18.72
N ILE A 23 2.61 1.13 -18.81
CA ILE A 23 1.22 1.37 -18.41
C ILE A 23 0.83 0.38 -17.31
N THR A 24 0.03 0.84 -16.36
CA THR A 24 -0.63 -0.04 -15.39
C THR A 24 -2.08 -0.18 -15.81
N ALA A 25 -2.44 -1.35 -16.32
CA ALA A 25 -3.80 -1.66 -16.75
C ALA A 25 -4.50 -2.60 -15.76
N SER A 26 -5.84 -2.62 -15.80
CA SER A 26 -6.62 -3.57 -15.01
C SER A 26 -6.40 -4.98 -15.52
N GLY A 27 -5.96 -5.90 -14.65
CA GLY A 27 -5.88 -7.34 -14.96
C GLY A 27 -7.23 -8.06 -14.90
N ARG A 28 -8.31 -7.36 -14.55
CA ARG A 28 -9.66 -7.93 -14.41
C ARG A 28 -10.10 -8.58 -15.73
N GLY A 29 -10.47 -9.87 -15.66
CA GLY A 29 -10.90 -10.64 -16.83
C GLY A 29 -9.77 -11.18 -17.72
N ALA A 30 -8.52 -10.74 -17.49
CA ALA A 30 -7.36 -11.21 -18.23
C ALA A 30 -6.60 -12.33 -17.49
N VAL A 31 -6.48 -12.21 -16.15
CA VAL A 31 -5.74 -13.17 -15.31
C VAL A 31 -6.51 -13.40 -14.02
N PHE A 32 -6.56 -14.66 -13.56
CA PHE A 32 -7.10 -15.03 -12.25
C PHE A 32 -6.04 -15.77 -11.44
N GLY A 33 -5.93 -15.43 -10.16
CA GLY A 33 -5.00 -16.10 -9.25
C GLY A 33 -5.28 -15.76 -7.79
N ARG A 34 -5.27 -16.78 -6.93
CA ARG A 34 -5.33 -16.60 -5.47
C ARG A 34 -3.90 -16.54 -4.93
N MET A 35 -3.42 -15.33 -4.65
CA MET A 35 -2.03 -15.12 -4.21
C MET A 35 -1.79 -15.53 -2.74
N TYR A 36 -2.81 -15.39 -1.90
CA TYR A 36 -2.73 -15.64 -0.45
C TYR A 36 -3.87 -16.56 0.00
N THR A 37 -3.56 -17.45 0.93
CA THR A 37 -4.51 -18.42 1.49
C THR A 37 -4.87 -18.14 2.94
N SER A 38 -4.06 -17.35 3.66
CA SER A 38 -4.29 -17.00 5.07
C SER A 38 -4.00 -15.52 5.37
N PRO A 39 -4.60 -14.95 6.46
CA PRO A 39 -4.30 -13.58 6.89
C PRO A 39 -2.82 -13.34 7.21
N ARG A 40 -2.13 -14.37 7.72
CA ARG A 40 -0.69 -14.31 8.01
C ARG A 40 0.13 -14.12 6.73
N GLU A 41 -0.23 -14.83 5.65
CA GLU A 41 0.42 -14.64 4.36
C GLU A 41 0.15 -13.26 3.77
N VAL A 42 -1.08 -12.74 3.91
CA VAL A 42 -1.39 -11.35 3.53
C VAL A 42 -0.50 -10.38 4.30
N TRP A 43 -0.46 -10.51 5.63
CA TRP A 43 0.34 -9.64 6.49
C TRP A 43 1.82 -9.61 6.09
N LEU A 44 2.47 -10.78 6.03
CA LEU A 44 3.89 -10.88 5.68
C LEU A 44 4.15 -10.45 4.22
N GLY A 45 3.21 -10.74 3.32
CA GLY A 45 3.31 -10.41 1.90
C GLY A 45 3.27 -8.91 1.62
N PHE A 46 2.41 -8.18 2.34
CA PHE A 46 2.37 -6.72 2.24
C PHE A 46 3.47 -6.06 3.07
N ALA A 47 3.72 -6.54 4.30
CA ALA A 47 4.74 -5.97 5.19
C ALA A 47 6.16 -6.08 4.61
N LYS A 48 6.48 -7.10 3.81
CA LYS A 48 7.81 -7.18 3.18
C LYS A 48 8.05 -6.07 2.13
N ASN A 49 6.99 -5.55 1.52
CA ASN A 49 7.06 -4.67 0.36
C ASN A 49 6.80 -3.21 0.70
N ALA A 50 5.95 -2.93 1.71
CA ALA A 50 5.37 -1.60 1.89
C ALA A 50 6.42 -0.49 2.05
N PHE A 51 7.43 -0.69 2.90
CA PHE A 51 8.50 0.29 3.09
C PHE A 51 9.42 0.45 1.86
N GLY A 52 9.70 -0.66 1.16
CA GLY A 52 10.46 -0.65 -0.10
C GLY A 52 9.77 0.11 -1.23
N LEU A 53 8.45 0.30 -1.17
CA LEU A 53 7.70 1.10 -2.15
C LEU A 53 8.14 2.58 -2.16
N MET A 54 8.70 3.06 -1.04
CA MET A 54 9.28 4.40 -0.89
C MET A 54 10.81 4.38 -0.90
N ASN A 55 11.41 3.35 -1.50
CA ASN A 55 12.86 3.12 -1.55
C ASN A 55 13.51 3.19 -0.16
N PHE A 56 12.84 2.63 0.86
CA PHE A 56 13.34 2.61 2.24
C PHE A 56 13.62 4.00 2.85
N ARG A 57 12.99 5.07 2.34
CA ARG A 57 13.09 6.42 2.89
C ARG A 57 11.99 6.68 3.91
N ALA A 58 12.37 6.86 5.18
CA ALA A 58 11.45 7.03 6.29
C ALA A 58 10.51 8.25 6.13
N LEU A 59 11.05 9.42 5.81
CA LEU A 59 10.25 10.66 5.73
C LEU A 59 9.08 10.58 4.73
N PRO A 60 9.29 10.31 3.42
CA PRO A 60 8.17 10.21 2.47
C PRO A 60 7.22 9.05 2.82
N TYR A 61 7.72 7.99 3.45
CA TYR A 61 6.90 6.87 3.89
C TYR A 61 5.90 7.25 4.98
N PHE A 62 6.37 7.90 6.05
CA PHE A 62 5.50 8.32 7.15
C PHE A 62 4.59 9.49 6.74
N LEU A 63 5.04 10.39 5.86
CA LEU A 63 4.18 11.41 5.27
C LEU A 63 3.01 10.77 4.48
N PHE A 64 3.29 9.72 3.71
CA PHE A 64 2.24 8.99 2.99
C PHE A 64 1.27 8.27 3.93
N MET A 65 1.75 7.65 5.01
CA MET A 65 0.88 7.07 6.05
C MET A 65 -0.01 8.11 6.73
N GLY A 66 0.59 9.26 7.09
CA GLY A 66 -0.14 10.39 7.64
C GLY A 66 -1.22 10.86 6.67
N PHE A 67 -0.86 11.07 5.40
CA PHE A 67 -1.81 11.42 4.33
C PHE A 67 -2.97 10.43 4.25
N LEU A 68 -2.71 9.11 4.28
CA LEU A 68 -3.75 8.10 4.27
C LEU A 68 -4.70 8.24 5.48
N PHE A 69 -4.15 8.44 6.67
CA PHE A 69 -4.92 8.62 7.89
C PHE A 69 -5.77 9.90 7.83
N PHE A 70 -5.15 11.04 7.53
CA PHE A 70 -5.81 12.34 7.54
C PHE A 70 -6.93 12.45 6.50
N ILE A 71 -6.80 11.79 5.35
CA ILE A 71 -7.81 11.86 4.30
C ILE A 71 -8.90 10.81 4.45
N PHE A 72 -8.53 9.57 4.80
CA PHE A 72 -9.46 8.44 4.71
C PHE A 72 -9.95 7.91 6.06
N VAL A 73 -9.40 8.38 7.19
CA VAL A 73 -9.78 7.94 8.54
C VAL A 73 -10.25 9.11 9.40
N LEU A 74 -9.45 10.19 9.48
CA LEU A 74 -9.75 11.32 10.36
C LEU A 74 -11.15 11.90 10.15
N PRO A 75 -11.67 12.12 8.91
CA PRO A 75 -13.00 12.68 8.72
C PRO A 75 -14.11 11.89 9.43
N TYR A 76 -13.98 10.56 9.51
CA TYR A 76 -14.94 9.71 10.20
C TYR A 76 -14.85 9.89 11.72
N LEU A 77 -13.66 10.08 12.28
CA LEU A 77 -13.48 10.36 13.71
C LEU A 77 -14.04 11.74 14.08
N LEU A 78 -13.88 12.73 13.19
CA LEU A 78 -14.40 14.08 13.41
C LEU A 78 -15.93 14.15 13.45
N LEU A 79 -16.65 13.19 12.85
CA LEU A 79 -18.11 13.10 12.97
C LEU A 79 -18.57 12.88 14.43
N LEU A 80 -17.71 12.31 15.28
CA LEU A 80 -18.01 12.09 16.70
C LEU A 80 -18.03 13.41 17.49
N VAL A 81 -17.44 14.48 16.95
CA VAL A 81 -17.36 15.80 17.60
C VAL A 81 -18.41 16.73 16.96
N PRO A 82 -19.51 17.08 17.67
CA PRO A 82 -20.62 17.84 17.08
C PRO A 82 -20.21 19.13 16.38
N ALA A 83 -19.30 19.90 16.97
CA ALA A 83 -18.81 21.17 16.41
C ALA A 83 -18.06 21.02 15.07
N LEU A 84 -17.52 19.82 14.76
CA LEU A 84 -16.73 19.57 13.56
C LEU A 84 -17.53 18.84 12.47
N ARG A 85 -18.77 18.42 12.74
CA ARG A 85 -19.60 17.64 11.81
C ARG A 85 -19.84 18.35 10.48
N ILE A 86 -20.02 19.67 10.50
CA ILE A 86 -20.27 20.46 9.29
C ILE A 86 -19.11 20.35 8.28
N TRP A 87 -17.88 20.19 8.76
CA TRP A 87 -16.69 19.99 7.93
C TRP A 87 -16.43 18.52 7.62
N ALA A 88 -16.73 17.63 8.56
CA ALA A 88 -16.50 16.19 8.43
C ALA A 88 -17.45 15.51 7.44
N LEU A 89 -18.72 15.90 7.42
CA LEU A 89 -19.75 15.33 6.54
C LEU A 89 -19.40 15.40 5.04
N PRO A 90 -19.05 16.55 4.46
CA PRO A 90 -18.69 16.61 3.03
C PRO A 90 -17.43 15.79 2.73
N ALA A 91 -16.43 15.79 3.63
CA ALA A 91 -15.22 14.98 3.47
C ALA A 91 -15.53 13.47 3.46
N VAL A 92 -16.42 13.01 4.33
CA VAL A 92 -16.91 11.62 4.37
C VAL A 92 -17.72 11.29 3.10
N GLY A 93 -18.56 12.21 2.64
CA GLY A 93 -19.29 12.07 1.38
C GLY A 93 -18.35 11.86 0.18
N ILE A 94 -17.31 12.69 0.06
CA ILE A 94 -16.28 12.56 -0.99
C ILE A 94 -15.55 11.22 -0.88
N ASN A 95 -15.19 10.80 0.33
CA ASN A 95 -14.56 9.50 0.58
C ASN A 95 -15.42 8.33 0.06
N ILE A 96 -16.72 8.33 0.38
CA ILE A 96 -17.68 7.32 -0.04
C ILE A 96 -17.82 7.33 -1.57
N LEU A 97 -17.98 8.51 -2.18
CA LEU A 97 -18.12 8.65 -3.63
C LEU A 97 -16.88 8.14 -4.36
N LEU A 98 -15.68 8.53 -3.92
CA LEU A 98 -14.43 8.06 -4.48
C LEU A 98 -14.32 6.54 -4.39
N ARG A 99 -14.64 5.97 -3.23
CA ARG A 99 -14.56 4.52 -3.03
C ARG A 99 -15.59 3.77 -3.88
N LEU A 100 -16.79 4.32 -4.02
CA LEU A 100 -17.84 3.76 -4.86
C LEU A 100 -17.43 3.75 -6.34
N MET A 101 -16.87 4.85 -6.85
CA MET A 101 -16.36 4.92 -8.23
C MET A 101 -15.29 3.87 -8.50
N VAL A 102 -14.35 3.68 -7.57
CA VAL A 102 -13.32 2.63 -7.66
C VAL A 102 -13.95 1.24 -7.64
N ALA A 103 -14.87 0.99 -6.70
CA ALA A 103 -15.51 -0.31 -6.56
C ALA A 103 -16.32 -0.68 -7.81
N LEU A 104 -17.03 0.26 -8.43
CA LEU A 104 -17.76 0.06 -9.68
C LEU A 104 -16.81 -0.20 -10.85
N LYS A 105 -15.80 0.65 -11.04
CA LYS A 105 -14.83 0.54 -12.14
C LYS A 105 -14.11 -0.81 -12.14
N PHE A 106 -13.75 -1.32 -10.95
CA PHE A 106 -13.02 -2.58 -10.80
C PHE A 106 -13.90 -3.77 -10.38
N GLY A 107 -15.22 -3.60 -10.28
CA GLY A 107 -16.19 -4.65 -9.94
C GLY A 107 -15.93 -5.32 -8.59
N GLN A 108 -15.56 -4.51 -7.60
CA GLN A 108 -15.40 -4.96 -6.22
C GLN A 108 -16.77 -5.04 -5.54
N PRO A 109 -16.96 -5.91 -4.54
CA PRO A 109 -18.22 -5.97 -3.78
C PRO A 109 -18.53 -4.62 -3.13
N LEU A 110 -19.54 -3.91 -3.62
CA LEU A 110 -19.75 -2.48 -3.33
C LEU A 110 -19.89 -2.19 -1.84
N VAL A 111 -20.78 -2.91 -1.16
CA VAL A 111 -21.12 -2.68 0.26
C VAL A 111 -19.89 -2.87 1.14
N TYR A 112 -19.25 -4.05 1.06
CA TYR A 112 -18.06 -4.35 1.84
C TYR A 112 -16.90 -3.41 1.51
N SER A 113 -16.71 -3.10 0.23
CA SER A 113 -15.63 -2.24 -0.26
C SER A 113 -15.73 -0.80 0.25
N VAL A 114 -16.94 -0.25 0.32
CA VAL A 114 -17.20 1.13 0.74
C VAL A 114 -17.22 1.26 2.26
N ILE A 115 -18.00 0.41 2.95
CA ILE A 115 -18.18 0.49 4.41
C ILE A 115 -16.88 0.16 5.15
N LEU A 116 -16.15 -0.88 4.71
CA LEU A 116 -14.90 -1.29 5.36
C LEU A 116 -13.69 -0.48 4.89
N HIS A 117 -13.88 0.55 4.06
CA HIS A 117 -12.78 1.35 3.53
C HIS A 117 -11.92 2.01 4.63
N PRO A 118 -12.47 2.80 5.58
CA PRO A 118 -11.65 3.39 6.65
C PRO A 118 -10.93 2.32 7.48
N LEU A 119 -11.57 1.18 7.74
CA LEU A 119 -10.94 0.05 8.45
C LEU A 119 -9.81 -0.59 7.62
N SER A 120 -9.98 -0.69 6.30
CA SER A 120 -8.96 -1.19 5.37
C SER A 120 -7.75 -0.26 5.31
N ILE A 121 -7.96 1.05 5.39
CA ILE A 121 -6.87 2.04 5.47
C ILE A 121 -6.13 1.90 6.81
N LEU A 122 -6.85 1.76 7.93
CA LEU A 122 -6.22 1.48 9.22
C LEU A 122 -5.36 0.21 9.16
N ALA A 123 -5.89 -0.89 8.62
CA ALA A 123 -5.13 -2.13 8.43
C ALA A 123 -3.90 -1.93 7.54
N THR A 124 -4.01 -1.13 6.48
CA THR A 124 -2.88 -0.77 5.59
C THR A 124 -1.80 -0.01 6.35
N ILE A 125 -2.19 0.96 7.19
CA ILE A 125 -1.27 1.70 8.05
C ILE A 125 -0.60 0.73 9.04
N THR A 126 -1.35 -0.16 9.70
CA THR A 126 -0.78 -1.13 10.64
C THR A 126 0.23 -2.07 9.98
N VAL A 127 -0.09 -2.59 8.80
CA VAL A 127 0.83 -3.42 8.02
C VAL A 127 2.06 -2.62 7.61
N GLY A 128 1.91 -1.35 7.28
CA GLY A 128 3.05 -0.49 6.98
C GLY A 128 3.94 -0.21 8.19
N LEU A 129 3.37 0.03 9.37
CA LEU A 129 4.15 0.13 10.61
C LEU A 129 4.92 -1.16 10.88
N ALA A 130 4.29 -2.31 10.66
CA ALA A 130 4.94 -3.61 10.74
C ALA A 130 6.06 -3.76 9.70
N SER A 131 5.87 -3.25 8.47
CA SER A 131 6.89 -3.23 7.43
C SER A 131 8.15 -2.51 7.88
N PHE A 132 7.99 -1.31 8.46
CA PHE A 132 9.10 -0.55 9.02
C PHE A 132 9.76 -1.27 10.20
N TYR A 133 8.98 -1.89 11.09
CA TYR A 133 9.51 -2.71 12.17
C TYR A 133 10.36 -3.88 11.67
N TYR A 134 9.89 -4.63 10.67
CA TYR A 134 10.67 -5.73 10.07
C TYR A 134 11.93 -5.22 9.37
N PHE A 135 11.88 -4.04 8.75
CA PHE A 135 13.08 -3.40 8.21
C PHE A 135 14.11 -3.08 9.30
N LEU A 136 13.69 -2.53 10.44
CA LEU A 136 14.57 -2.29 11.57
C LEU A 136 15.17 -3.60 12.10
N LYS A 137 14.37 -4.66 12.18
CA LYS A 137 14.82 -6.02 12.55
C LYS A 137 15.77 -6.64 11.51
N GLY A 138 15.75 -6.16 10.27
CA GLY A 138 16.65 -6.54 9.19
C GLY A 138 16.16 -7.71 8.32
N ASN A 139 15.15 -8.46 8.74
CA ASN A 139 14.59 -9.57 7.95
C ASN A 139 13.09 -9.76 8.15
N ILE A 140 12.47 -10.45 7.19
CA ILE A 140 11.09 -10.90 7.25
C ILE A 140 10.96 -12.30 6.64
N ALA A 141 10.15 -13.17 7.27
CA ALA A 141 9.84 -14.48 6.71
C ALA A 141 8.76 -14.36 5.63
N TRP A 142 9.05 -14.83 4.41
CA TRP A 142 8.12 -14.80 3.28
C TRP A 142 8.15 -16.12 2.50
N LYS A 143 6.98 -16.79 2.39
CA LYS A 143 6.84 -18.10 1.73
C LYS A 143 7.91 -19.12 2.14
N GLY A 144 8.14 -19.24 3.45
CA GLY A 144 9.10 -20.18 4.03
C GLY A 144 10.58 -19.77 3.92
N ARG A 145 10.90 -18.58 3.40
CA ARG A 145 12.28 -18.09 3.26
C ARG A 145 12.48 -16.82 4.08
N ALA A 146 13.67 -16.65 4.66
CA ALA A 146 14.08 -15.38 5.23
C ALA A 146 14.46 -14.41 4.09
N VAL A 147 13.89 -13.21 4.11
CA VAL A 147 14.22 -12.12 3.19
C VAL A 147 14.96 -11.05 3.98
N GLU A 148 16.20 -10.78 3.61
CA GLU A 148 17.00 -9.69 4.18
C GLU A 148 16.57 -8.35 3.58
N LEU A 149 16.19 -7.41 4.42
CA LEU A 149 15.63 -6.12 4.00
C LEU A 149 16.71 -5.04 3.86
N ARG A 150 17.74 -5.06 4.70
CA ARG A 150 18.83 -4.07 4.67
C ARG A 150 19.76 -4.25 3.46
N GLY A 151 20.17 -5.48 3.18
CA GLY A 151 20.99 -5.78 1.99
C GLY A 151 20.28 -5.50 0.67
N VAL A 152 18.94 -5.40 0.67
CA VAL A 152 18.17 -4.96 -0.49
C VAL A 152 18.14 -3.43 -0.59
N ALA A 153 18.00 -2.72 0.53
CA ALA A 153 18.07 -1.25 0.55
C ALA A 153 19.43 -0.72 0.08
N GLU A 154 20.54 -1.32 0.54
CA GLU A 154 21.90 -0.95 0.14
C GLU A 154 22.12 -1.11 -1.38
N LYS A 155 21.58 -2.17 -1.99
CA LYS A 155 21.63 -2.38 -3.44
C LYS A 155 20.78 -1.36 -4.22
N GLU A 156 19.70 -0.85 -3.62
CA GLU A 156 18.89 0.18 -4.25
C GLU A 156 19.56 1.56 -4.18
N GLU A 157 20.28 1.89 -3.10
CA GLU A 157 21.06 3.13 -3.00
C GLU A 157 22.26 3.15 -3.96
N GLY A 158 23.00 2.04 -4.07
CA GLY A 158 24.17 1.94 -4.94
C GLY A 158 23.88 2.00 -6.45
N ASN A 159 22.63 1.82 -6.88
CA ASN A 159 22.24 1.88 -8.29
C ASN A 159 21.75 3.29 -8.72
N HIS A 160 21.79 4.26 -7.80
CA HIS A 160 21.42 5.66 -8.01
C HIS A 160 22.61 6.63 -7.89
N ALA A 161 23.81 6.12 -7.59
CA ALA A 161 25.08 6.84 -7.69
C ALA A 161 25.74 6.57 -9.05
#